data_AF-A0A836EAW7-F1
#
_entry.id   AF-A0A836EAW7-F1
#
_cell.length_a   1.000
_cell.length_b   1.000
_cell.length_c   1.000
_cell.angle_alpha   90.00
_cell.angle_beta   90.00
_cell.angle_gamma   90.00
#
_symmetry.space_group_name_H-M   'P 1'
#
loop_
_entity.id
_entity.type
_entity.pdbx_description
1 polymer ?
#
loop_
_entity_poly.entity_id
_entity_poly.type
_entity_poly.pdbx_seq_one_letter_code
_entity_poly.pdbx_strand_id
1 'polypeptide(L)'
;EVSGTRISSDNTGCDRKDPVLTVASVTFLLAQQYLRSKVVHALKPRKKEDDLHKAVKLTTRERRFIKFASVAYDGQLYMTPQDFLDSVIDAEPRPRLKRRVLTDQELEVMRNSTSSLRHGNTHMFRNLRDKGIISYTEYLFLLSILTKPKTGFQIAFNMFDTDGNERVDKTEFLVIRRLLGGSLKERDLDEPTKRALRAIITPSEENLGKAKLRKTHPNKSNEIVTNSYSLVQMEKIFSHAWRGRHGCETKEELEQLQKRQGTPEEIQGQFIDDDQGLQRRHAVDTTLMIHFFGKDGTNELRYDDFKHFMENLQHEVLELEFHEFSKGHNTINELDFAKILLRYTYLEPNEYDKYLDRMLDRADLHIGITFEEFRRFYQFLNNLDDFSIAMRMYTLADHPISKDEFQRAVKICTGTMLSTHIIDTVFALFDVDGDGQLSYKEFIAIMKDRLHRGFKSQQRNEGWEAFKFCVKQEMKAP
;
A
#
# COMPACT_ATOMS: atom_id res chain seq x y z
N GLU A 1 66.43 -1.28 -60.86
CA GLU A 1 66.54 -0.19 -61.86
C GLU A 1 65.14 0.39 -62.05
N VAL A 2 64.94 1.62 -61.58
CA VAL A 2 64.92 2.87 -62.37
C VAL A 2 63.54 3.14 -62.99
N SER A 3 63.00 4.29 -62.57
CA SER A 3 62.09 5.23 -63.27
C SER A 3 60.68 4.73 -63.62
N GLY A 4 59.59 5.46 -63.38
CA GLY A 4 59.44 6.91 -63.23
C GLY A 4 58.88 7.53 -64.51
N THR A 5 58.04 8.57 -64.32
CA THR A 5 57.51 9.56 -65.30
C THR A 5 56.37 9.14 -66.24
N ARG A 6 55.40 9.99 -66.63
CA ARG A 6 54.74 11.22 -66.13
C ARG A 6 53.71 11.65 -67.21
N ILE A 7 52.63 12.32 -66.78
CA ILE A 7 51.87 13.39 -67.46
C ILE A 7 50.70 13.04 -68.43
N SER A 8 49.67 13.87 -68.23
CA SER A 8 48.30 14.03 -68.73
C SER A 8 48.07 14.27 -70.23
N SER A 9 46.84 14.07 -70.69
CA SER A 9 46.12 15.04 -71.52
C SER A 9 44.59 14.82 -71.48
N ASP A 10 43.87 15.94 -71.51
CA ASP A 10 42.42 16.10 -71.38
C ASP A 10 41.59 15.76 -72.64
N ASN A 11 40.29 15.52 -72.36
CA ASN A 11 39.09 15.85 -73.14
C ASN A 11 38.84 15.25 -74.55
N THR A 12 37.68 14.59 -74.72
CA THR A 12 36.51 15.11 -75.47
C THR A 12 35.36 14.08 -75.61
N GLY A 13 34.10 14.54 -75.49
CA GLY A 13 32.90 13.99 -76.20
C GLY A 13 32.14 12.83 -75.53
N CYS A 14 31.16 13.06 -74.65
CA CYS A 14 29.74 13.43 -74.87
C CYS A 14 28.77 12.28 -75.26
N ASP A 15 27.78 12.08 -74.38
CA ASP A 15 26.41 11.58 -74.56
C ASP A 15 26.09 10.14 -74.99
N ARG A 16 25.56 9.37 -74.02
CA ARG A 16 24.11 9.06 -73.95
C ARG A 16 23.73 8.62 -72.53
N LYS A 17 22.91 9.42 -71.86
CA LYS A 17 22.30 9.07 -70.57
C LYS A 17 21.00 8.33 -70.83
N ASP A 18 20.92 7.07 -70.40
CA ASP A 18 19.68 6.29 -70.40
C ASP A 18 18.76 6.77 -69.25
N PRO A 19 17.53 7.27 -69.54
CA PRO A 19 16.58 7.72 -68.53
C PRO A 19 15.86 6.57 -67.81
N VAL A 20 16.12 5.32 -68.22
CA VAL A 20 15.41 4.14 -67.71
C VAL A 20 15.89 3.75 -66.31
N LEU A 21 17.18 3.93 -66.00
CA LEU A 21 17.76 3.51 -64.72
C LEU A 21 17.31 4.41 -63.56
N THR A 22 17.20 5.72 -63.80
CA THR A 22 16.76 6.69 -62.79
C THR A 22 15.27 6.55 -62.49
N VAL A 23 14.42 6.26 -63.48
CA VAL A 23 12.98 6.05 -63.25
C VAL A 23 12.73 4.75 -62.47
N ALA A 24 13.47 3.68 -62.76
CA ALA A 24 13.40 2.43 -61.99
C ALA A 24 13.87 2.62 -60.53
N SER A 25 14.89 3.44 -60.32
CA SER A 25 15.42 3.76 -58.98
C SER A 25 14.42 4.57 -58.14
N VAL A 26 13.79 5.57 -58.76
CA VAL A 26 12.81 6.43 -58.07
C VAL A 26 11.51 5.68 -57.80
N THR A 27 11.05 4.85 -58.74
CA THR A 27 9.86 3.99 -58.51
C THR A 27 10.10 2.93 -57.45
N PHE A 28 11.30 2.34 -57.37
CA PHE A 28 11.66 1.42 -56.29
C PHE A 28 11.72 2.13 -54.92
N LEU A 29 12.29 3.34 -54.84
CA LEU A 29 12.33 4.12 -53.60
C LEU A 29 10.95 4.59 -53.15
N LEU A 30 10.10 5.04 -54.09
CA LEU A 30 8.72 5.43 -53.80
C LEU A 30 7.86 4.23 -53.42
N ALA A 31 8.02 3.08 -54.10
CA ALA A 31 7.35 1.84 -53.73
C ALA A 31 7.83 1.34 -52.36
N GLN A 32 9.11 1.49 -52.01
CA GLN A 32 9.65 1.14 -50.69
C GLN A 32 9.17 2.09 -49.58
N GLN A 33 8.91 3.36 -49.90
CA GLN A 33 8.23 4.30 -48.99
C GLN A 33 6.74 3.97 -48.82
N TYR A 34 6.06 3.54 -49.88
CA TYR A 34 4.63 3.19 -49.85
C TYR A 34 4.35 1.80 -49.24
N LEU A 35 5.28 0.85 -49.42
CA LEU A 35 5.23 -0.51 -48.86
C LEU A 35 5.83 -0.61 -47.44
N ARG A 36 6.39 0.48 -46.89
CA ARG A 36 6.63 0.58 -45.45
C ARG A 36 5.27 0.66 -44.76
N SER A 37 4.70 -0.52 -44.53
CA SER A 37 3.61 -0.73 -43.59
C SER A 37 3.89 0.11 -42.35
N LYS A 38 2.90 0.91 -41.95
CA LYS A 38 2.91 1.58 -40.64
C LYS A 38 2.98 0.48 -39.59
N VAL A 39 4.19 0.11 -39.19
CA VAL A 39 4.41 -0.66 -37.98
C VAL A 39 4.03 0.28 -36.85
N VAL A 40 2.78 0.18 -36.42
CA VAL A 40 2.31 0.82 -35.21
C VAL A 40 3.04 0.09 -34.08
N HIS A 41 4.09 0.70 -33.54
CA HIS A 41 4.67 0.21 -32.30
C HIS A 41 3.60 0.33 -31.22
N ALA A 42 3.02 -0.80 -30.82
CA ALA A 42 2.28 -0.85 -29.57
C ALA A 42 3.20 -0.29 -28.47
N LEU A 43 2.76 0.78 -27.79
CA LEU A 43 3.41 1.25 -26.57
C LEU A 43 3.54 0.03 -25.66
N LYS A 44 4.76 -0.41 -25.33
CA LYS A 44 4.99 -1.67 -24.58
C LYS A 44 4.66 -1.46 -23.09
N PRO A 45 3.51 -1.90 -22.54
CA PRO A 45 3.34 -2.04 -21.09
C PRO A 45 4.36 -3.06 -20.52
N ARG A 46 4.67 -4.08 -21.32
CA ARG A 46 5.53 -5.22 -20.96
C ARG A 46 6.92 -4.82 -20.44
N LYS A 47 7.57 -3.80 -21.02
CA LYS A 47 8.92 -3.36 -20.61
C LYS A 47 8.94 -2.77 -19.19
N LYS A 48 7.89 -2.06 -18.79
CA LYS A 48 7.81 -1.38 -17.48
C LYS A 48 7.46 -2.36 -16.36
N GLU A 49 6.63 -3.37 -16.67
CA GLU A 49 6.40 -4.52 -15.80
C GLU A 49 7.68 -5.33 -15.61
N ASP A 50 8.40 -5.65 -16.69
CA ASP A 50 9.68 -6.38 -16.63
C ASP A 50 10.70 -5.68 -15.71
N ASP A 51 10.75 -4.35 -15.72
CA ASP A 51 11.68 -3.57 -14.88
C ASP A 51 11.24 -3.49 -13.40
N LEU A 52 9.93 -3.50 -13.10
CA LEU A 52 9.44 -3.59 -11.72
C LEU A 52 9.62 -5.00 -11.13
N HIS A 53 9.53 -6.05 -11.97
CA HIS A 53 9.83 -7.42 -11.55
C HIS A 53 11.32 -7.57 -11.18
N LYS A 54 12.22 -6.88 -11.90
CA LYS A 54 13.67 -6.85 -11.61
C LYS A 54 14.07 -6.07 -10.36
N ALA A 55 13.19 -5.26 -9.77
CA ALA A 55 13.49 -4.45 -8.58
C ALA A 55 13.42 -5.28 -7.28
N VAL A 56 14.36 -6.21 -7.10
CA VAL A 56 14.32 -7.28 -6.08
C VAL A 56 14.17 -6.76 -4.64
N LYS A 57 14.70 -5.57 -4.31
CA LYS A 57 14.70 -5.03 -2.93
C LYS A 57 13.46 -4.20 -2.54
N LEU A 58 12.48 -4.04 -3.42
CA LEU A 58 11.21 -3.40 -3.07
C LEU A 58 10.30 -4.34 -2.27
N THR A 59 9.72 -3.84 -1.19
CA THR A 59 8.70 -4.57 -0.42
C THR A 59 7.44 -4.79 -1.26
N THR A 60 6.64 -5.78 -0.88
CA THR A 60 5.34 -6.06 -1.53
C THR A 60 4.42 -4.83 -1.51
N ARG A 61 4.42 -4.05 -0.41
CA ARG A 61 3.63 -2.83 -0.28
C ARG A 61 4.09 -1.73 -1.23
N GLU A 62 5.39 -1.59 -1.43
CA GLU A 62 5.98 -0.61 -2.36
C GLU A 62 5.62 -0.94 -3.81
N ARG A 63 5.79 -2.21 -4.20
CA ARG A 63 5.41 -2.65 -5.54
C ARG A 63 3.92 -2.44 -5.79
N ARG A 64 3.08 -2.78 -4.82
CA ARG A 64 1.62 -2.58 -4.90
C ARG A 64 1.27 -1.10 -5.00
N PHE A 65 1.88 -0.25 -4.20
CA PHE A 65 1.70 1.20 -4.28
C PHE A 65 2.08 1.73 -5.68
N ILE A 66 3.27 1.41 -6.17
CA ILE A 66 3.75 1.83 -7.50
C ILE A 66 2.81 1.37 -8.62
N LYS A 67 2.35 0.12 -8.53
CA LYS A 67 1.50 -0.53 -9.53
C LYS A 67 0.15 0.15 -9.63
N PHE A 68 -0.46 0.51 -8.51
CA PHE A 68 -1.79 1.12 -8.46
C PHE A 68 -1.78 2.66 -8.56
N ALA A 69 -0.74 3.36 -8.08
CA ALA A 69 -0.63 4.82 -8.13
C ALA A 69 -0.81 5.39 -9.56
N SER A 70 -1.90 6.13 -9.79
CA SER A 70 -2.30 6.64 -11.11
C SER A 70 -1.90 8.08 -11.40
N VAL A 71 -1.47 8.81 -10.38
CA VAL A 71 -1.14 10.23 -10.49
C VAL A 71 0.28 10.50 -10.01
N ALA A 72 0.88 11.53 -10.57
CA ALA A 72 2.16 12.07 -10.13
C ALA A 72 2.08 13.59 -10.08
N TYR A 73 2.78 14.21 -9.14
CA TYR A 73 2.88 15.67 -9.01
C TYR A 73 4.30 16.01 -8.54
N ASP A 74 4.94 16.99 -9.18
CA ASP A 74 6.32 17.43 -8.88
C ASP A 74 7.33 16.26 -8.77
N GLY A 75 7.20 15.28 -9.68
CA GLY A 75 8.07 14.09 -9.68
C GLY A 75 7.84 13.14 -8.50
N GLN A 76 6.74 13.24 -7.76
CA GLN A 76 6.33 12.34 -6.69
C GLN A 76 5.08 11.55 -7.12
N LEU A 77 5.01 10.25 -6.77
CA LEU A 77 3.84 9.41 -7.02
C LEU A 77 2.79 9.55 -5.93
N TYR A 78 1.51 9.56 -6.34
CA TYR A 78 0.37 9.54 -5.44
C TYR A 78 -0.68 8.53 -5.95
N MET A 79 -1.47 8.02 -5.01
CA MET A 79 -2.72 7.31 -5.29
C MET A 79 -3.89 8.27 -5.22
N THR A 80 -4.91 8.06 -6.05
CA THR A 80 -6.23 8.64 -5.76
C THR A 80 -6.96 7.80 -4.69
N PRO A 81 -8.04 8.32 -4.06
CA PRO A 81 -8.91 7.51 -3.22
C PRO A 81 -9.43 6.24 -3.92
N GLN A 82 -9.75 6.33 -5.21
CA GLN A 82 -10.12 5.15 -5.99
C GLN A 82 -8.95 4.17 -6.16
N ASP A 83 -7.74 4.65 -6.48
CA ASP A 83 -6.56 3.77 -6.57
C ASP A 83 -6.29 3.05 -5.24
N PHE A 84 -6.53 3.72 -4.11
CA PHE A 84 -6.40 3.09 -2.79
C PHE A 84 -7.40 1.93 -2.63
N LEU A 85 -8.69 2.17 -2.92
CA LEU A 85 -9.73 1.14 -2.83
C LEU A 85 -9.40 -0.04 -3.75
N ASP A 86 -9.13 0.22 -5.03
CA ASP A 86 -8.73 -0.81 -6.00
C ASP A 86 -7.48 -1.57 -5.51
N SER A 87 -6.51 -0.87 -4.91
CA SER A 87 -5.31 -1.52 -4.39
C SER A 87 -5.58 -2.44 -3.21
N VAL A 88 -6.68 -2.30 -2.49
CA VAL A 88 -7.03 -3.17 -1.36
C VAL A 88 -7.89 -4.34 -1.83
N ILE A 89 -8.75 -4.11 -2.81
CA ILE A 89 -9.74 -5.08 -3.28
C ILE A 89 -9.20 -5.93 -4.44
N ASP A 90 -8.62 -5.28 -5.46
CA ASP A 90 -8.26 -5.91 -6.72
C ASP A 90 -6.83 -6.44 -6.72
N ALA A 91 -6.59 -7.49 -7.52
CA ALA A 91 -5.25 -8.01 -7.78
C ALA A 91 -4.46 -7.13 -8.78
N GLU A 92 -5.18 -6.55 -9.75
CA GLU A 92 -4.64 -5.78 -10.85
C GLU A 92 -5.31 -4.40 -10.93
N PRO A 93 -4.55 -3.33 -11.26
CA PRO A 93 -5.12 -2.01 -11.43
C PRO A 93 -5.96 -1.91 -12.70
N ARG A 94 -6.87 -0.92 -12.73
CA ARG A 94 -7.62 -0.55 -13.93
C ARG A 94 -6.69 -0.29 -15.13
N PRO A 95 -7.03 -0.77 -16.34
CA PRO A 95 -6.23 -0.50 -17.54
C PRO A 95 -6.03 1.00 -17.78
N ARG A 96 -4.78 1.40 -18.01
CA ARG A 96 -4.41 2.81 -18.21
C ARG A 96 -3.26 2.93 -19.20
N LEU A 97 -3.34 3.95 -20.07
CA LEU A 97 -2.32 4.18 -21.10
C LEU A 97 -1.03 4.76 -20.50
N LYS A 98 -1.16 5.77 -19.62
CA LYS A 98 -0.05 6.41 -18.93
C LYS A 98 -0.50 6.97 -17.59
N ARG A 99 0.47 7.18 -16.69
CA ARG A 99 0.26 7.88 -15.43
C ARG A 99 -0.05 9.36 -15.70
N ARG A 100 -1.02 9.94 -15.00
CA ARG A 100 -1.39 11.35 -15.15
C ARG A 100 -0.44 12.21 -14.32
N VAL A 101 0.06 13.30 -14.90
CA VAL A 101 0.83 14.32 -14.17
C VAL A 101 -0.13 15.45 -13.83
N LEU A 102 -0.26 15.76 -12.54
CA LEU A 102 -1.17 16.78 -12.04
C LEU A 102 -0.54 18.17 -12.11
N THR A 103 -1.40 19.17 -12.27
CA THR A 103 -1.08 20.59 -12.20
C THR A 103 -1.51 21.19 -10.85
N ASP A 104 -0.96 22.34 -10.48
CA ASP A 104 -1.31 23.05 -9.24
C ASP A 104 -2.82 23.37 -9.17
N GLN A 105 -3.44 23.72 -10.31
CA GLN A 105 -4.86 24.03 -10.38
C GLN A 105 -5.72 22.79 -10.13
N GLU A 106 -5.32 21.63 -10.64
CA GLU A 106 -6.02 20.37 -10.36
C GLU A 106 -5.91 19.98 -8.88
N LEU A 107 -4.74 20.20 -8.25
CA LEU A 107 -4.58 19.98 -6.82
C LEU A 107 -5.47 20.91 -6.01
N GLU A 108 -5.61 22.16 -6.42
CA GLU A 108 -6.52 23.12 -5.77
C GLU A 108 -7.98 22.66 -5.85
N VAL A 109 -8.41 22.13 -6.99
CA VAL A 109 -9.75 21.56 -7.16
C VAL A 109 -9.94 20.33 -6.26
N MET A 110 -8.93 19.46 -6.16
CA MET A 110 -8.96 18.30 -5.26
C MET A 110 -9.05 18.75 -3.80
N ARG A 111 -8.24 19.74 -3.39
CA ARG A 111 -8.28 20.34 -2.05
C ARG A 111 -9.66 20.90 -1.70
N ASN A 112 -10.32 21.54 -2.67
CA ASN A 112 -11.66 22.10 -2.47
C ASN A 112 -12.77 21.05 -2.46
N SER A 113 -12.52 19.87 -3.05
CA SER A 113 -13.48 18.75 -3.07
C SER A 113 -13.43 17.90 -1.79
N THR A 114 -12.32 17.92 -1.05
CA THR A 114 -12.17 17.17 0.20
C THR A 114 -13.14 17.69 1.26
N SER A 115 -14.05 16.83 1.71
CA SER A 115 -14.95 17.13 2.82
C SER A 115 -14.20 17.24 4.14
N SER A 116 -14.67 18.10 5.04
CA SER A 116 -14.16 18.16 6.41
C SER A 116 -14.51 16.88 7.19
N LEU A 117 -13.69 16.54 8.18
CA LEU A 117 -13.89 15.44 9.13
C LEU A 117 -15.32 15.33 9.68
N ARG A 118 -15.96 16.46 9.99
CA ARG A 118 -17.34 16.50 10.52
C ARG A 118 -18.40 15.90 9.59
N HIS A 119 -18.09 15.77 8.30
CA HIS A 119 -18.95 15.18 7.28
C HIS A 119 -18.47 13.78 6.83
N GLY A 120 -17.57 13.16 7.61
CA GLY A 120 -17.11 11.80 7.37
C GLY A 120 -18.28 10.82 7.28
N ASN A 121 -18.26 9.96 6.28
CA ASN A 121 -19.26 8.91 6.07
C ASN A 121 -18.60 7.63 5.58
N THR A 122 -19.35 6.53 5.56
CA THR A 122 -18.94 5.19 5.14
C THR A 122 -18.64 5.07 3.63
N HIS A 123 -18.77 6.15 2.86
CA HIS A 123 -18.56 6.19 1.41
C HIS A 123 -17.58 7.31 1.02
N MET A 124 -16.74 7.80 1.93
CA MET A 124 -15.92 8.98 1.69
C MET A 124 -14.97 8.77 0.51
N PHE A 125 -14.25 7.65 0.44
CA PHE A 125 -13.30 7.38 -0.63
C PHE A 125 -14.02 7.18 -1.97
N ARG A 126 -15.14 6.45 -1.97
CA ARG A 126 -16.01 6.26 -3.16
C ARG A 126 -16.61 7.56 -3.67
N ASN A 127 -16.96 8.49 -2.78
CA ASN A 127 -17.50 9.80 -3.16
C ASN A 127 -16.42 10.70 -3.77
N LEU A 128 -15.20 10.66 -3.24
CA LEU A 128 -14.06 11.43 -3.77
C LEU A 128 -13.58 10.88 -5.12
N ARG A 129 -13.64 9.56 -5.34
CA ARG A 129 -13.15 8.89 -6.55
C ARG A 129 -11.70 9.29 -6.88
N ASP A 130 -11.49 9.98 -7.99
CA ASP A 130 -10.18 10.45 -8.45
C ASP A 130 -9.85 11.89 -7.95
N LYS A 131 -10.70 12.49 -7.10
CA LYS A 131 -10.56 13.86 -6.58
C LYS A 131 -9.82 13.87 -5.24
N GLY A 132 -8.60 13.35 -5.23
CA GLY A 132 -7.75 13.35 -4.05
C GLY A 132 -6.39 12.76 -4.34
N ILE A 133 -5.46 12.97 -3.41
CA ILE A 133 -4.13 12.39 -3.45
C ILE A 133 -3.78 11.79 -2.08
N ILE A 134 -3.19 10.60 -2.14
CA ILE A 134 -2.74 9.80 -1.01
C ILE A 134 -1.30 9.42 -1.28
N SER A 135 -0.42 9.78 -0.36
CA SER A 135 1.00 9.48 -0.45
C SER A 135 1.33 8.06 0.00
N TYR A 136 2.57 7.62 -0.21
CA TYR A 136 2.98 6.28 0.20
C TYR A 136 2.93 6.08 1.72
N THR A 137 3.30 7.10 2.50
CA THR A 137 3.24 7.03 3.97
C THR A 137 1.80 6.96 4.47
N GLU A 138 0.88 7.68 3.82
CA GLU A 138 -0.55 7.60 4.14
C GLU A 138 -1.18 6.30 3.66
N TYR A 139 -0.73 5.75 2.54
CA TYR A 139 -1.12 4.42 2.09
C TYR A 139 -0.80 3.36 3.16
N LEU A 140 0.43 3.38 3.69
CA LEU A 140 0.84 2.48 4.78
C LEU A 140 0.01 2.70 6.04
N PHE A 141 -0.27 3.95 6.39
CA PHE A 141 -1.16 4.30 7.50
C PHE A 141 -2.55 3.68 7.32
N LEU A 142 -3.22 3.94 6.21
CA LEU A 142 -4.54 3.40 5.92
C LEU A 142 -4.53 1.86 5.96
N LEU A 143 -3.55 1.22 5.33
CA LEU A 143 -3.37 -0.25 5.40
C LEU A 143 -3.22 -0.76 6.83
N SER A 144 -2.49 -0.03 7.67
CA SER A 144 -2.25 -0.42 9.06
C SER A 144 -3.51 -0.40 9.92
N ILE A 145 -4.57 0.28 9.46
CA ILE A 145 -5.83 0.49 10.16
C ILE A 145 -6.88 -0.55 9.74
N LEU A 146 -6.88 -0.99 8.48
CA LEU A 146 -7.94 -1.84 7.91
C LEU A 146 -8.23 -3.12 8.70
N THR A 147 -7.26 -3.63 9.44
CA THR A 147 -7.34 -4.90 10.18
C THR A 147 -7.12 -4.72 11.69
N LYS A 148 -7.22 -3.48 12.20
CA LYS A 148 -7.04 -3.20 13.62
C LYS A 148 -8.37 -3.30 14.37
N PRO A 149 -8.39 -3.94 15.56
CA PRO A 149 -9.53 -3.88 16.45
C PRO A 149 -9.67 -2.48 17.06
N LYS A 150 -10.82 -2.20 17.67
CA LYS A 150 -11.12 -0.91 18.31
C LYS A 150 -10.11 -0.52 19.40
N THR A 151 -9.63 -1.49 20.16
CA THR A 151 -8.56 -1.30 21.15
C THR A 151 -7.25 -0.85 20.49
N GLY A 152 -6.97 -1.35 19.29
CA GLY A 152 -5.83 -0.94 18.47
C GLY A 152 -5.91 0.50 17.98
N PHE A 153 -7.11 1.07 17.82
CA PHE A 153 -7.29 2.47 17.44
C PHE A 153 -6.83 3.42 18.55
N GLN A 154 -7.17 3.13 19.81
CA GLN A 154 -6.70 3.92 20.95
C GLN A 154 -5.17 3.88 21.05
N ILE A 155 -4.59 2.70 20.89
CA ILE A 155 -3.13 2.54 20.93
C ILE A 155 -2.48 3.34 19.79
N ALA A 156 -3.05 3.29 18.58
CA ALA A 156 -2.57 4.07 17.44
C ALA A 156 -2.69 5.57 17.66
N PHE A 157 -3.82 6.03 18.23
CA PHE A 157 -4.03 7.45 18.55
C PHE A 157 -3.00 7.95 19.57
N ASN A 158 -2.80 7.20 20.65
CA ASN A 158 -1.81 7.51 21.68
C ASN A 158 -0.35 7.43 21.18
N MET A 159 -0.10 6.77 20.04
CA MET A 159 1.21 6.80 19.38
C MET A 159 1.43 8.08 18.57
N PHE A 160 0.37 8.81 18.19
CA PHE A 160 0.45 10.11 17.54
C PHE A 160 0.41 11.26 18.53
N ASP A 161 -0.44 11.18 19.55
CA ASP A 161 -0.54 12.15 20.64
C ASP A 161 0.72 12.07 21.52
N THR A 162 1.69 12.93 21.23
CA THR A 162 3.02 12.89 21.87
C THR A 162 3.07 13.69 23.16
N ASP A 163 2.21 14.69 23.30
CA ASP A 163 2.13 15.55 24.48
C ASP A 163 1.05 15.10 25.49
N GLY A 164 0.22 14.11 25.11
CA GLY A 164 -0.80 13.51 25.97
C GLY A 164 -2.03 14.38 26.14
N ASN A 165 -2.28 15.31 25.21
CA ASN A 165 -3.39 16.27 25.29
C ASN A 165 -4.74 15.70 24.79
N GLU A 166 -4.78 14.41 24.43
CA GLU A 166 -5.92 13.68 23.84
C GLU A 166 -6.35 14.20 22.46
N ARG A 167 -5.43 14.87 21.76
CA ARG A 167 -5.61 15.43 20.43
C ARG A 167 -4.36 15.12 19.61
N VAL A 168 -4.52 15.18 18.30
CA VAL A 168 -3.41 15.04 17.36
C VAL A 168 -3.42 16.26 16.46
N ASP A 169 -2.33 17.00 16.42
CA ASP A 169 -2.17 18.11 15.50
C ASP A 169 -1.51 17.68 14.17
N LYS A 170 -1.41 18.63 13.22
CA LYS A 170 -0.81 18.38 11.90
C LYS A 170 0.66 17.98 12.01
N THR A 171 1.42 18.54 12.96
CA THR A 171 2.84 18.24 13.15
C THR A 171 3.05 16.85 13.72
N GLU A 172 2.23 16.45 14.69
CA GLU A 172 2.21 15.13 15.30
C GLU A 172 1.84 14.06 14.28
N PHE A 173 0.82 14.31 13.44
CA PHE A 173 0.48 13.41 12.36
C PHE A 173 1.62 13.26 11.33
N LEU A 174 2.34 14.34 11.02
CA LEU A 174 3.48 14.30 10.10
C LEU A 174 4.66 13.46 10.63
N VAL A 175 4.73 13.16 11.93
CA VAL A 175 5.71 12.21 12.50
C VAL A 175 5.58 10.84 11.85
N ILE A 176 4.39 10.46 11.37
CA ILE A 176 4.18 9.21 10.63
C ILE A 176 5.13 9.06 9.44
N ARG A 177 5.50 10.17 8.81
CA ARG A 177 6.41 10.16 7.67
C ARG A 177 7.83 9.79 8.10
N ARG A 178 8.22 10.10 9.33
CA ARG A 178 9.50 9.68 9.91
C ARG A 178 9.45 8.20 10.24
N LEU A 179 8.39 7.77 10.93
CA LEU A 179 8.19 6.40 11.41
C LEU A 179 8.06 5.38 10.26
N LEU A 180 7.23 5.68 9.26
CA LEU A 180 6.95 4.76 8.14
C LEU A 180 7.84 5.00 6.91
N GLY A 181 8.39 6.21 6.74
CA GLY A 181 9.28 6.55 5.64
C GLY A 181 10.76 6.23 5.89
N GLY A 182 11.21 6.23 7.15
CA GLY A 182 12.62 6.04 7.52
C GLY A 182 13.22 4.68 7.14
N SER A 183 12.40 3.63 7.05
CA SER A 183 12.83 2.27 6.68
C SER A 183 13.45 2.16 5.28
N LEU A 184 13.25 3.15 4.40
CA LEU A 184 13.83 3.14 3.05
C LEU A 184 15.28 3.65 3.01
N LYS A 185 15.62 4.65 3.85
CA LYS A 185 16.94 5.31 3.81
C LYS A 185 18.09 4.43 4.30
N GLU A 186 17.78 3.47 5.16
CA GLU A 186 18.75 2.51 5.71
C GLU A 186 18.89 1.24 4.85
N ARG A 187 18.02 1.06 3.84
CA ARG A 187 18.13 -0.06 2.90
C ARG A 187 19.11 0.31 1.78
N ASP A 188 20.28 -0.34 1.77
CA ASP A 188 21.17 -0.29 0.61
C ASP A 188 20.45 -0.92 -0.60
N LEU A 189 19.83 -0.08 -1.44
CA LEU A 189 19.14 -0.53 -2.66
C LEU A 189 20.16 -0.87 -3.75
N ASP A 190 19.94 -1.98 -4.43
CA ASP A 190 20.74 -2.40 -5.57
C ASP A 190 20.52 -1.46 -6.77
N GLU A 191 21.54 -1.28 -7.61
CA GLU A 191 21.47 -0.40 -8.79
C GLU A 191 20.31 -0.70 -9.76
N PRO A 192 19.92 -1.97 -10.00
CA PRO A 192 18.70 -2.28 -10.74
C PRO A 192 17.43 -1.68 -10.12
N THR A 193 17.24 -1.83 -8.81
CA THR A 193 16.10 -1.24 -8.09
C THR A 193 16.12 0.29 -8.15
N LYS A 194 17.28 0.92 -7.94
CA LYS A 194 17.44 2.38 -8.07
C LYS A 194 17.08 2.87 -9.47
N ARG A 195 17.57 2.19 -10.51
CA ARG A 195 17.25 2.51 -11.91
C ARG A 195 15.76 2.37 -12.22
N ALA A 196 15.13 1.30 -11.73
CA ALA A 196 13.70 1.09 -11.89
C ALA A 196 12.89 2.21 -11.22
N LEU A 197 13.22 2.57 -9.98
CA LEU A 197 12.57 3.69 -9.27
C LEU A 197 12.75 5.01 -10.02
N ARG A 198 13.96 5.34 -10.48
CA ARG A 198 14.21 6.53 -11.30
C ARG A 198 13.38 6.54 -12.59
N ALA A 199 13.30 5.42 -13.31
CA ALA A 199 12.49 5.32 -14.52
C ALA A 199 10.97 5.45 -14.27
N ILE A 200 10.51 5.14 -13.06
CA ILE A 200 9.09 5.18 -12.69
C ILE A 200 8.68 6.57 -12.17
N ILE A 201 9.59 7.23 -11.46
CA ILE A 201 9.33 8.46 -10.70
C ILE A 201 9.65 9.72 -11.53
N THR A 202 10.68 9.68 -12.39
CA THR A 202 11.07 10.86 -13.19
C THR A 202 10.23 10.96 -14.47
N PRO A 203 9.57 12.11 -14.74
CA PRO A 203 9.09 12.41 -16.09
C PRO A 203 10.28 12.51 -17.04
N SER A 204 10.06 12.31 -18.35
CA SER A 204 11.03 12.58 -19.43
C SER A 204 11.85 13.85 -19.14
N GLU A 205 13.17 13.80 -19.38
CA GLU A 205 14.17 14.82 -19.04
C GLU A 205 13.83 16.27 -19.48
N GLU A 206 12.83 16.47 -20.34
CA GLU A 206 12.37 17.77 -20.80
C GLU A 206 11.73 18.68 -19.72
N ASN A 207 11.31 18.15 -18.56
CA ASN A 207 10.59 18.94 -17.54
C ASN A 207 11.40 19.25 -16.26
N LEU A 208 12.68 18.88 -16.18
CA LEU A 208 13.49 19.01 -14.95
C LEU A 208 13.88 20.46 -14.59
N GLY A 209 13.53 21.44 -15.42
CA GLY A 209 14.00 22.83 -15.25
C GLY A 209 13.30 23.66 -14.17
N LYS A 210 12.22 23.20 -13.54
CA LYS A 210 11.41 24.03 -12.62
C LYS A 210 10.71 23.24 -11.50
N ALA A 211 11.46 22.55 -10.65
CA ALA A 211 10.91 22.18 -9.34
C ALA A 211 10.54 23.48 -8.61
N LYS A 212 9.25 23.70 -8.35
CA LYS A 212 8.77 24.94 -7.71
C LYS A 212 9.11 24.89 -6.22
N LEU A 213 10.32 25.31 -5.86
CA LEU A 213 10.58 25.68 -4.47
C LEU A 213 9.63 26.80 -4.07
N ARG A 214 8.76 26.55 -3.09
CA ARG A 214 8.10 27.61 -2.33
C ARG A 214 9.23 28.50 -1.77
N LYS A 215 9.22 29.79 -2.09
CA LYS A 215 10.29 30.73 -1.70
C LYS A 215 10.40 30.79 -0.18
N THR A 216 11.34 30.06 0.40
CA THR A 216 11.82 30.27 1.76
C THR A 216 13.15 31.02 1.69
N HIS A 217 13.26 32.14 2.38
CA HIS A 217 14.54 32.85 2.53
C HIS A 217 15.55 31.90 3.19
N PRO A 218 16.70 31.62 2.56
CA PRO A 218 17.69 30.73 3.16
C PRO A 218 18.41 31.48 4.29
N ASN A 219 18.17 31.08 5.54
CA ASN A 219 19.07 31.42 6.63
C ASN A 219 20.33 30.54 6.51
N LYS A 220 21.47 31.19 6.28
CA LYS A 220 22.79 30.58 6.24
C LYS A 220 23.25 30.19 7.65
N SER A 221 22.97 28.97 8.05
CA SER A 221 23.87 28.12 8.83
C SER A 221 23.12 26.84 9.17
N ASN A 222 23.54 25.73 8.59
CA ASN A 222 23.48 24.42 9.23
C ASN A 222 24.33 23.46 8.39
N GLU A 223 25.52 23.18 8.92
CA GLU A 223 26.32 22.02 8.54
C GLU A 223 25.44 20.76 8.59
N ILE A 224 25.53 19.96 7.54
CA ILE A 224 24.81 18.69 7.44
C ILE A 224 25.51 17.71 8.37
N VAL A 225 25.05 17.60 9.62
CA VAL A 225 25.45 16.53 10.52
C VAL A 225 24.73 15.25 10.08
N THR A 226 25.51 14.30 9.58
CA THR A 226 25.09 12.95 9.23
C THR A 226 24.59 12.21 10.46
N ASN A 227 23.28 12.13 10.61
CA ASN A 227 22.67 11.53 11.78
C ASN A 227 22.21 10.09 11.49
N SER A 228 23.04 9.14 11.94
CA SER A 228 22.74 7.74 12.27
C SER A 228 21.69 7.58 13.41
N TYR A 229 20.49 8.16 13.25
CA TYR A 229 19.55 8.46 14.35
C TYR A 229 18.19 7.74 14.30
N SER A 230 17.96 6.78 13.40
CA SER A 230 16.64 6.15 13.21
C SER A 230 16.16 5.34 14.42
N LEU A 231 17.01 4.43 14.92
CA LEU A 231 16.63 3.45 15.95
C LEU A 231 16.46 4.09 17.35
N VAL A 232 17.35 5.02 17.69
CA VAL A 232 17.28 5.80 18.94
C VAL A 232 16.12 6.80 18.92
N GLN A 233 15.69 7.29 17.75
CA GLN A 233 14.52 8.17 17.65
C GLN A 233 13.20 7.41 17.80
N MET A 234 13.08 6.20 17.27
CA MET A 234 11.93 5.33 17.54
C MET A 234 11.79 5.08 19.04
N GLU A 235 12.89 4.69 19.71
CA GLU A 235 12.90 4.53 21.16
C GLU A 235 12.54 5.82 21.88
N LYS A 236 13.00 7.01 21.43
CA LYS A 236 12.63 8.30 22.05
C LYS A 236 11.17 8.71 21.81
N ILE A 237 10.65 8.57 20.59
CA ILE A 237 9.26 8.90 20.24
C ILE A 237 8.29 8.01 21.04
N PHE A 238 8.57 6.70 21.13
CA PHE A 238 7.71 5.76 21.87
C PHE A 238 7.99 5.70 23.37
N SER A 239 9.19 6.03 23.85
CA SER A 239 9.46 6.16 25.29
C SER A 239 8.87 7.43 25.91
N HIS A 240 8.57 8.47 25.13
CA HIS A 240 7.89 9.66 25.64
C HIS A 240 6.39 9.43 25.85
N ALA A 241 5.70 8.76 24.93
CA ALA A 241 4.30 8.34 25.11
C ALA A 241 4.09 7.35 26.28
N TRP A 242 5.16 6.65 26.69
CA TRP A 242 5.18 5.77 27.86
C TRP A 242 5.61 6.45 29.17
N ARG A 243 6.16 7.68 29.12
CA ARG A 243 6.77 8.37 30.27
C ARG A 243 5.79 9.13 31.16
N GLY A 244 4.60 9.47 30.66
CA GLY A 244 3.59 10.22 31.43
C GLY A 244 2.99 9.47 32.64
N ARG A 245 3.15 8.14 32.73
CA ARG A 245 2.61 7.32 33.83
C ARG A 245 3.63 6.91 34.91
N HIS A 246 4.91 7.17 34.69
CA HIS A 246 5.96 6.97 35.71
C HIS A 246 6.78 8.25 35.81
N GLY A 247 6.56 8.98 36.91
CA GLY A 247 6.92 10.39 37.02
C GLY A 247 8.40 10.75 36.97
N CYS A 248 8.57 12.09 36.97
CA CYS A 248 9.77 12.93 37.05
C CYS A 248 10.41 13.35 35.71
N GLU A 249 9.87 14.42 35.11
CA GLU A 249 10.66 15.41 34.36
C GLU A 249 10.13 16.82 34.72
N THR A 250 11.03 17.81 34.83
CA THR A 250 10.70 19.17 35.30
C THR A 250 10.12 20.02 34.17
N LYS A 251 9.32 21.04 34.52
CA LYS A 251 8.64 21.94 33.57
C LYS A 251 9.57 22.59 32.53
N GLU A 252 10.85 22.75 32.87
CA GLU A 252 11.90 23.32 32.00
C GLU A 252 12.36 22.34 30.89
N GLU A 253 12.30 21.02 31.11
CA GLU A 253 12.64 20.00 30.10
C GLU A 253 11.55 19.90 29.03
N LEU A 254 10.28 20.00 29.44
CA LEU A 254 9.10 20.07 28.56
C LEU A 254 9.12 21.33 27.66
N GLU A 255 9.47 22.50 28.22
CA GLU A 255 9.56 23.76 27.47
C GLU A 255 10.74 23.80 26.48
N GLN A 256 11.85 23.12 26.76
CA GLN A 256 12.96 22.97 25.82
C GLN A 256 12.66 21.97 24.68
N LEU A 257 11.76 21.01 24.88
CA LEU A 257 11.36 20.02 23.88
C LEU A 257 10.30 20.56 22.90
N GLN A 258 9.34 21.36 23.36
CA GLN A 258 8.41 22.09 22.48
C GLN A 258 9.15 23.05 21.54
N LYS A 259 10.24 23.69 21.98
CA LYS A 259 11.11 24.51 21.13
C LYS A 259 11.84 23.71 20.03
N ARG A 260 11.91 22.38 20.11
CA ARG A 260 12.55 21.50 19.09
C ARG A 260 11.55 20.88 18.11
N GLN A 261 10.25 20.98 18.35
CA GLN A 261 9.25 20.67 17.34
C GLN A 261 9.25 21.83 16.33
N GLY A 262 9.93 21.63 15.20
CA GLY A 262 9.95 22.62 14.11
C GLY A 262 8.55 22.89 13.57
N THR A 263 8.37 24.04 12.93
CA THR A 263 7.09 24.40 12.29
C THR A 263 6.67 23.35 11.24
N PRO A 264 5.37 23.20 10.92
CA PRO A 264 4.91 22.29 9.87
C PRO A 264 5.68 22.46 8.56
N GLU A 265 6.03 23.70 8.21
CA GLU A 265 6.83 24.06 7.05
C GLU A 265 8.29 23.59 7.16
N GLU A 266 8.91 23.70 8.34
CA GLU A 266 10.26 23.17 8.60
C GLU A 266 10.29 21.65 8.56
N ILE A 267 9.28 20.98 9.14
CA ILE A 267 9.15 19.51 9.06
C ILE A 267 8.96 19.09 7.61
N GLN A 268 8.10 19.75 6.83
CA GLN A 268 7.94 19.48 5.40
C GLN A 268 9.22 19.73 4.60
N GLY A 269 10.01 20.77 4.94
CA GLY A 269 11.27 21.12 4.30
C GLY A 269 12.46 20.22 4.66
N GLN A 270 12.44 19.59 5.84
CA GLN A 270 13.50 18.68 6.33
C GLN A 270 13.48 17.30 5.65
N PHE A 271 12.44 16.96 4.90
CA PHE A 271 12.32 15.64 4.29
C PHE A 271 12.99 15.53 2.92
N ILE A 272 14.21 14.98 2.98
CA ILE A 272 14.81 13.98 2.10
C ILE A 272 14.54 14.19 0.60
N ASP A 273 15.44 14.93 -0.02
CA ASP A 273 15.77 14.78 -1.43
C ASP A 273 16.80 13.65 -1.53
N ASP A 274 16.36 12.40 -1.33
CA ASP A 274 17.14 11.28 -1.79
C ASP A 274 16.50 10.81 -3.10
N ASP A 275 17.28 10.74 -4.16
CA ASP A 275 16.85 10.22 -5.47
C ASP A 275 16.48 8.72 -5.43
N GLN A 276 16.22 8.17 -4.24
CA GLN A 276 16.17 6.74 -3.91
C GLN A 276 14.83 6.34 -3.27
N GLY A 277 14.06 7.25 -2.67
CA GLY A 277 12.79 6.95 -2.01
C GLY A 277 11.55 7.06 -2.90
N LEU A 278 10.49 6.32 -2.54
CA LEU A 278 9.13 6.52 -3.07
C LEU A 278 8.46 7.78 -2.54
N GLN A 279 9.06 8.44 -1.55
CA GLN A 279 8.52 9.61 -0.89
C GLN A 279 9.52 10.76 -0.94
N ARG A 280 9.34 11.65 -1.91
CA ARG A 280 10.04 12.93 -2.03
C ARG A 280 9.33 14.00 -1.20
N ARG A 281 9.95 15.17 -1.08
CA ARG A 281 9.40 16.37 -0.43
C ARG A 281 7.89 16.50 -0.71
N HIS A 282 7.08 16.35 0.33
CA HIS A 282 5.67 16.69 0.25
C HIS A 282 5.56 18.21 0.31
N ALA A 283 5.48 18.83 -0.86
CA ALA A 283 5.22 20.26 -0.97
C ALA A 283 3.72 20.60 -0.89
N VAL A 284 2.84 19.59 -0.79
CA VAL A 284 1.39 19.74 -0.92
C VAL A 284 0.65 19.00 0.18
N ASP A 285 -0.45 19.60 0.63
CA ASP A 285 -1.38 18.96 1.56
C ASP A 285 -2.19 17.90 0.82
N THR A 286 -2.19 16.69 1.36
CA THR A 286 -2.88 15.52 0.83
C THR A 286 -4.32 15.44 1.33
N THR A 287 -5.09 14.49 0.78
CA THR A 287 -6.50 14.34 1.13
C THR A 287 -6.71 14.09 2.63
N LEU A 288 -5.92 13.23 3.28
CA LEU A 288 -6.08 12.97 4.73
C LEU A 288 -5.70 14.18 5.57
N MET A 289 -4.63 14.89 5.19
CA MET A 289 -4.20 16.09 5.90
C MET A 289 -5.29 17.17 5.87
N ILE A 290 -5.90 17.40 4.71
CA ILE A 290 -7.00 18.36 4.57
C ILE A 290 -8.25 17.87 5.30
N HIS A 291 -8.54 16.58 5.25
CA HIS A 291 -9.71 15.99 5.90
C HIS A 291 -9.64 16.15 7.43
N PHE A 292 -8.50 15.79 8.04
CA PHE A 292 -8.29 15.84 9.50
C PHE A 292 -8.06 17.27 10.01
N PHE A 293 -7.16 18.03 9.38
CA PHE A 293 -6.68 19.31 9.93
C PHE A 293 -7.29 20.53 9.24
N GLY A 294 -8.16 20.32 8.25
CA GLY A 294 -8.76 21.40 7.45
C GLY A 294 -7.80 21.94 6.39
N LYS A 295 -8.31 22.85 5.55
CA LYS A 295 -7.54 23.46 4.45
C LYS A 295 -6.38 24.34 4.93
N ASP A 296 -6.54 24.92 6.11
CA ASP A 296 -5.54 25.79 6.75
C ASP A 296 -4.59 24.99 7.67
N GLY A 297 -4.90 23.71 7.94
CA GLY A 297 -4.08 22.84 8.78
C GLY A 297 -4.11 23.15 10.28
N THR A 298 -5.06 23.96 10.73
CA THR A 298 -5.17 24.45 12.12
C THR A 298 -6.11 23.63 12.99
N ASN A 299 -6.94 22.75 12.41
CA ASN A 299 -7.82 21.92 13.22
C ASN A 299 -7.00 20.83 13.91
N GLU A 300 -7.52 20.34 15.03
CA GLU A 300 -6.95 19.23 15.78
C GLU A 300 -7.86 18.01 15.66
N LEU A 301 -7.27 16.83 15.65
CA LEU A 301 -7.96 15.56 15.52
C LEU A 301 -8.18 14.93 16.90
N ARG A 302 -9.44 14.79 17.32
CA ARG A 302 -9.80 14.10 18.58
C ARG A 302 -9.91 12.60 18.37
N TYR A 303 -9.77 11.84 19.45
CA TYR A 303 -9.88 10.38 19.40
C TYR A 303 -11.22 9.88 18.83
N ASP A 304 -12.35 10.47 19.22
CA ASP A 304 -13.67 10.05 18.73
C ASP A 304 -13.78 10.21 17.21
N ASP A 305 -13.26 11.32 16.67
CA ASP A 305 -13.28 11.57 15.23
C ASP A 305 -12.34 10.63 14.48
N PHE A 306 -11.14 10.37 15.05
CA PHE A 306 -10.19 9.39 14.52
C PHE A 306 -10.78 7.98 14.50
N LYS A 307 -11.40 7.55 15.59
CA LYS A 307 -12.09 6.27 15.70
C LYS A 307 -13.22 6.16 14.67
N HIS A 308 -14.06 7.18 14.54
CA HIS A 308 -15.12 7.18 13.54
C HIS A 308 -14.59 7.11 12.11
N PHE A 309 -13.51 7.84 11.80
CA PHE A 309 -12.84 7.72 10.51
C PHE A 309 -12.36 6.29 10.24
N MET A 310 -11.73 5.65 11.22
CA MET A 310 -11.23 4.27 11.10
C MET A 310 -12.36 3.26 10.90
N GLU A 311 -13.44 3.39 11.69
CA GLU A 311 -14.63 2.54 11.56
C GLU A 311 -15.31 2.71 10.19
N ASN A 312 -15.41 3.95 9.70
CA ASN A 312 -15.97 4.25 8.37
C ASN A 312 -15.11 3.68 7.24
N LEU A 313 -13.78 3.79 7.33
CA LEU A 313 -12.86 3.22 6.35
C LEU A 313 -12.94 1.69 6.29
N GLN A 314 -12.94 1.03 7.46
CA GLN A 314 -13.13 -0.42 7.54
C GLN A 314 -14.49 -0.83 6.95
N HIS A 315 -15.55 -0.09 7.26
CA HIS A 315 -16.87 -0.32 6.69
C HIS A 315 -16.86 -0.22 5.17
N GLU A 316 -16.28 0.85 4.63
CA GLU A 316 -16.22 1.12 3.21
C GLU A 316 -15.52 0.00 2.43
N VAL A 317 -14.37 -0.45 2.93
CA VAL A 317 -13.61 -1.55 2.31
C VAL A 317 -14.37 -2.87 2.40
N LEU A 318 -14.94 -3.20 3.56
CA LEU A 318 -15.72 -4.43 3.73
C LEU A 318 -16.96 -4.45 2.84
N GLU A 319 -17.61 -3.31 2.67
CA GLU A 319 -18.77 -3.18 1.78
C GLU A 319 -18.38 -3.43 0.32
N LEU A 320 -17.23 -2.91 -0.13
CA LEU A 320 -16.73 -3.19 -1.48
C LEU A 320 -16.40 -4.68 -1.68
N GLU A 321 -15.75 -5.32 -0.71
CA GLU A 321 -15.50 -6.77 -0.74
C GLU A 321 -16.82 -7.54 -0.84
N PHE A 322 -17.84 -7.16 -0.07
CA PHE A 322 -19.14 -7.83 -0.13
C PHE A 322 -19.79 -7.69 -1.52
N HIS A 323 -19.78 -6.48 -2.10
CA HIS A 323 -20.41 -6.22 -3.40
C HIS A 323 -19.69 -6.87 -4.58
N GLU A 324 -18.37 -7.06 -4.51
CA GLU A 324 -17.57 -7.79 -5.52
C GLU A 324 -18.14 -9.22 -5.72
N PHE A 325 -18.58 -9.85 -4.63
CA PHE A 325 -19.07 -11.23 -4.62
C PHE A 325 -20.59 -11.33 -4.68
N SER A 326 -21.33 -10.36 -4.16
CA SER A 326 -22.80 -10.37 -4.21
C SER A 326 -23.34 -10.12 -5.61
N LYS A 327 -22.52 -9.58 -6.53
CA LYS A 327 -22.89 -9.31 -7.94
C LYS A 327 -24.19 -8.50 -8.07
N GLY A 328 -24.44 -7.61 -7.11
CA GLY A 328 -25.63 -6.76 -7.06
C GLY A 328 -26.81 -7.32 -6.24
N HIS A 329 -26.67 -8.51 -5.66
CA HIS A 329 -27.63 -9.05 -4.70
C HIS A 329 -27.39 -8.48 -3.29
N ASN A 330 -28.42 -8.54 -2.44
CA ASN A 330 -28.35 -8.10 -1.03
C ASN A 330 -27.67 -9.14 -0.11
N THR A 331 -27.43 -10.35 -0.63
CA THR A 331 -26.78 -11.45 0.07
C THR A 331 -25.68 -12.02 -0.81
N ILE A 332 -24.64 -12.58 -0.17
CA ILE A 332 -23.66 -13.46 -0.83
C ILE A 332 -24.05 -14.91 -0.52
N ASN A 333 -23.86 -15.81 -1.48
CA ASN A 333 -23.98 -17.23 -1.17
C ASN A 333 -22.81 -17.66 -0.27
N GLU A 334 -23.00 -18.77 0.41
CA GLU A 334 -22.08 -19.29 1.40
C GLU A 334 -20.76 -19.70 0.72
N LEU A 335 -20.82 -20.27 -0.50
CA LEU A 335 -19.63 -20.62 -1.29
C LEU A 335 -18.73 -19.41 -1.56
N ASP A 336 -19.32 -18.28 -1.94
CA ASP A 336 -18.62 -17.04 -2.20
C ASP A 336 -18.10 -16.44 -0.89
N PHE A 337 -18.85 -16.56 0.21
CA PHE A 337 -18.32 -16.23 1.55
C PHE A 337 -17.05 -17.01 1.88
N ALA A 338 -17.02 -18.33 1.64
CA ALA A 338 -15.81 -19.13 1.83
C ALA A 338 -14.65 -18.70 0.92
N LYS A 339 -14.92 -18.39 -0.35
CA LYS A 339 -13.88 -17.86 -1.25
C LYS A 339 -13.29 -16.55 -0.73
N ILE A 340 -14.10 -15.64 -0.20
CA ILE A 340 -13.62 -14.38 0.40
C ILE A 340 -12.81 -14.66 1.68
N LEU A 341 -13.23 -15.65 2.48
CA LEU A 341 -12.48 -16.06 3.67
C LEU A 341 -11.11 -16.63 3.33
N LEU A 342 -11.02 -17.42 2.27
CA LEU A 342 -9.80 -18.12 1.85
C LEU A 342 -8.92 -17.32 0.86
N ARG A 343 -9.36 -16.16 0.37
CA ARG A 343 -8.62 -15.35 -0.64
C ARG A 343 -7.18 -14.99 -0.23
N TYR A 344 -6.94 -14.81 1.06
CA TYR A 344 -5.65 -14.36 1.60
C TYR A 344 -4.96 -15.42 2.46
N THR A 345 -5.36 -16.68 2.34
CA THR A 345 -4.72 -17.81 3.03
C THR A 345 -3.66 -18.43 2.14
N TYR A 346 -2.60 -18.96 2.74
CA TYR A 346 -1.54 -19.66 2.02
C TYR A 346 -1.90 -21.14 1.87
N LEU A 347 -2.96 -21.43 1.11
CA LEU A 347 -3.38 -22.80 0.82
C LEU A 347 -2.89 -23.23 -0.56
N GLU A 348 -2.48 -24.48 -0.69
CA GLU A 348 -2.23 -25.06 -2.01
C GLU A 348 -3.56 -25.20 -2.78
N PRO A 349 -3.57 -25.14 -4.13
CA PRO A 349 -4.81 -25.24 -4.92
C PRO A 349 -5.64 -26.47 -4.55
N ASN A 350 -4.99 -27.62 -4.35
CA ASN A 350 -5.66 -28.87 -3.98
C ASN A 350 -6.29 -28.81 -2.57
N GLU A 351 -5.70 -28.06 -1.64
CA GLU A 351 -6.29 -27.88 -0.31
C GLU A 351 -7.46 -26.91 -0.37
N TYR A 352 -7.30 -25.81 -1.12
CA TYR A 352 -8.36 -24.83 -1.36
C TYR A 352 -9.62 -25.50 -1.91
N ASP A 353 -9.49 -26.36 -2.91
CA ASP A 353 -10.62 -27.07 -3.52
C ASP A 353 -11.33 -27.98 -2.50
N LYS A 354 -10.59 -28.67 -1.61
CA LYS A 354 -11.20 -29.49 -0.53
C LYS A 354 -12.05 -28.68 0.45
N TYR A 355 -11.73 -27.42 0.70
CA TYR A 355 -12.57 -26.55 1.53
C TYR A 355 -13.89 -26.22 0.82
N LEU A 356 -13.83 -25.96 -0.49
CA LEU A 356 -15.00 -25.64 -1.30
C LEU A 356 -15.90 -26.87 -1.53
N ASP A 357 -15.32 -28.04 -1.80
CA ASP A 357 -16.06 -29.28 -2.01
C ASP A 357 -16.86 -29.68 -0.76
N ARG A 358 -16.24 -29.61 0.44
CA ARG A 358 -16.96 -29.86 1.70
C ARG A 358 -18.13 -28.91 1.92
N MET A 359 -17.98 -27.68 1.47
CA MET A 359 -19.04 -26.70 1.57
C MET A 359 -20.21 -26.99 0.63
N LEU A 360 -19.93 -27.51 -0.57
CA LEU A 360 -20.93 -27.96 -1.52
C LEU A 360 -21.66 -29.22 -1.02
N ASP A 361 -20.93 -30.16 -0.41
CA ASP A 361 -21.49 -31.43 0.08
C ASP A 361 -22.38 -31.27 1.32
N ARG A 362 -22.15 -30.22 2.13
CA ARG A 362 -22.89 -29.93 3.37
C ARG A 362 -24.04 -28.91 3.14
N ALA A 363 -24.39 -28.62 1.89
CA ALA A 363 -25.23 -27.49 1.49
C ALA A 363 -26.75 -27.74 1.66
N ASP A 364 -27.22 -27.72 2.90
CA ASP A 364 -28.59 -27.29 3.23
C ASP A 364 -28.66 -25.77 3.54
N LEU A 365 -27.52 -25.09 3.38
CA LEU A 365 -27.33 -23.66 3.62
C LEU A 365 -27.58 -22.90 2.30
N HIS A 366 -28.84 -22.54 2.04
CA HIS A 366 -29.24 -21.70 0.91
C HIS A 366 -29.92 -20.40 1.35
N ILE A 367 -29.54 -19.90 2.53
CA ILE A 367 -30.16 -18.73 3.14
C ILE A 367 -29.50 -17.45 2.58
N GLY A 368 -28.20 -17.53 2.31
CA GLY A 368 -27.39 -16.39 1.88
C GLY A 368 -27.04 -15.48 3.05
N ILE A 369 -25.82 -14.99 3.04
CA ILE A 369 -25.24 -14.16 4.09
C ILE A 369 -25.47 -12.69 3.78
N THR A 370 -26.09 -11.97 4.71
CA THR A 370 -26.31 -10.52 4.59
C THR A 370 -25.04 -9.74 4.88
N PHE A 371 -24.98 -8.48 4.43
CA PHE A 371 -23.84 -7.61 4.72
C PHE A 371 -23.62 -7.38 6.22
N GLU A 372 -24.69 -7.32 7.03
CA GLU A 372 -24.55 -7.13 8.48
C GLU A 372 -23.93 -8.36 9.16
N GLU A 373 -24.32 -9.56 8.75
CA GLU A 373 -23.71 -10.80 9.24
C GLU A 373 -22.25 -10.91 8.83
N PHE A 374 -21.96 -10.62 7.56
CA PHE A 374 -20.60 -10.54 7.03
C PHE A 374 -19.74 -9.55 7.84
N ARG A 375 -20.25 -8.34 8.07
CA ARG A 375 -19.56 -7.30 8.84
C ARG A 375 -19.25 -7.73 10.27
N ARG A 376 -20.23 -8.33 10.97
CA ARG A 376 -20.04 -8.83 12.35
C ARG A 376 -18.99 -9.92 12.40
N PHE A 377 -18.97 -10.84 11.43
CA PHE A 377 -17.96 -11.87 11.36
C PHE A 377 -16.54 -11.29 11.17
N TYR A 378 -16.38 -10.27 10.34
CA TYR A 378 -15.07 -9.64 10.14
C TYR A 378 -14.62 -8.80 11.32
N GLN A 379 -15.56 -8.15 12.03
CA GLN A 379 -15.26 -7.52 13.31
C GLN A 379 -14.75 -8.54 14.33
N PHE A 380 -15.30 -9.76 14.33
CA PHE A 380 -14.75 -10.86 15.10
C PHE A 380 -13.32 -11.23 14.68
N LEU A 381 -13.05 -11.37 13.38
CA LEU A 381 -11.69 -11.68 12.89
C LEU A 381 -10.65 -10.62 13.29
N ASN A 382 -11.03 -9.35 13.41
CA ASN A 382 -10.11 -8.31 13.90
C ASN A 382 -9.70 -8.52 15.38
N ASN A 383 -10.45 -9.32 16.14
CA ASN A 383 -10.16 -9.70 17.53
C ASN A 383 -9.71 -11.17 17.64
N LEU A 384 -9.18 -11.75 16.54
CA LEU A 384 -8.77 -13.16 16.50
C LEU A 384 -7.66 -13.50 17.49
N ASP A 385 -6.77 -12.56 17.80
CA ASP A 385 -5.70 -12.78 18.77
C ASP A 385 -6.27 -13.03 20.18
N ASP A 386 -7.25 -12.23 20.62
CA ASP A 386 -7.95 -12.41 21.90
C ASP A 386 -8.73 -13.73 21.92
N PHE A 387 -9.43 -14.04 20.84
CA PHE A 387 -10.13 -15.32 20.69
C PHE A 387 -9.17 -16.52 20.69
N SER A 388 -7.96 -16.35 20.14
CA SER A 388 -6.94 -17.40 20.10
C SER A 388 -6.43 -17.78 21.50
N ILE A 389 -6.50 -16.86 22.47
CA ILE A 389 -6.17 -17.15 23.87
C ILE A 389 -7.19 -18.12 24.45
N ALA A 390 -8.48 -17.85 24.25
CA ALA A 390 -9.55 -18.75 24.69
C ALA A 390 -9.42 -20.13 24.02
N MET A 391 -9.25 -20.17 22.71
CA MET A 391 -9.06 -21.41 21.93
C MET A 391 -7.87 -22.25 22.43
N ARG A 392 -6.75 -21.61 22.77
CA ARG A 392 -5.58 -22.31 23.34
C ARG A 392 -5.91 -22.96 24.69
N MET A 393 -6.72 -22.33 25.53
CA MET A 393 -7.12 -22.92 26.81
C MET A 393 -7.90 -24.22 26.62
N TYR A 394 -8.83 -24.28 25.65
CA TYR A 394 -9.55 -25.52 25.30
C TYR A 394 -8.61 -26.58 24.71
N THR A 395 -7.70 -26.17 23.81
CA THR A 395 -6.72 -27.07 23.20
C THR A 395 -5.78 -27.70 24.24
N LEU A 396 -5.35 -26.94 25.25
CA LEU A 396 -4.51 -27.46 26.34
C LEU A 396 -5.24 -28.47 27.24
N ALA A 397 -6.57 -28.43 27.25
CA ALA A 397 -7.41 -29.39 27.95
C ALA A 397 -7.81 -30.57 27.06
N ASP A 398 -7.25 -30.70 25.85
CA ASP A 398 -7.65 -31.68 24.82
C ASP A 398 -9.16 -31.69 24.53
N HIS A 399 -9.81 -30.53 24.68
CA HIS A 399 -11.22 -30.34 24.35
C HIS A 399 -11.33 -29.54 23.04
N PRO A 400 -11.95 -30.09 21.98
CA PRO A 400 -12.32 -29.31 20.80
C PRO A 400 -13.51 -28.39 21.15
N ILE A 401 -13.74 -27.34 20.35
CA ILE A 401 -14.76 -26.33 20.66
C ILE A 401 -16.05 -26.61 19.90
N SER A 402 -17.15 -26.78 20.64
CA SER A 402 -18.50 -26.89 20.08
C SER A 402 -19.04 -25.55 19.56
N LYS A 403 -20.12 -25.57 18.76
CA LYS A 403 -20.78 -24.35 18.25
C LYS A 403 -21.21 -23.38 19.35
N ASP A 404 -21.74 -23.89 20.46
CA ASP A 404 -22.20 -23.06 21.59
C ASP A 404 -21.04 -22.39 22.33
N GLU A 405 -19.94 -23.12 22.52
CA GLU A 405 -18.73 -22.59 23.14
C GLU A 405 -18.04 -21.57 22.23
N PHE A 406 -18.04 -21.83 20.91
CA PHE A 406 -17.56 -20.88 19.91
C PHE A 406 -18.35 -19.56 20.00
N GLN A 407 -19.69 -19.63 19.98
CA GLN A 407 -20.55 -18.46 20.09
C GLN A 407 -20.31 -17.69 21.39
N ARG A 408 -20.17 -18.40 22.51
CA ARG A 408 -19.88 -17.81 23.82
C ARG A 408 -18.53 -17.09 23.81
N ALA A 409 -17.49 -17.70 23.27
CA ALA A 409 -16.17 -17.09 23.16
C ALA A 409 -16.17 -15.87 22.25
N VAL A 410 -16.86 -15.91 21.10
CA VAL A 410 -17.01 -14.74 20.22
C VAL A 410 -17.71 -13.57 20.93
N LYS A 411 -18.73 -13.85 21.75
CA LYS A 411 -19.40 -12.82 22.56
C LYS A 411 -18.47 -12.12 23.53
N ILE A 412 -17.63 -12.90 24.21
CA ILE A 412 -16.69 -12.39 25.20
C ILE A 412 -15.67 -11.48 24.54
N CYS A 413 -15.13 -11.88 23.38
CA CYS A 413 -14.11 -11.11 22.67
C CYS A 413 -14.66 -9.84 21.98
N THR A 414 -15.86 -9.91 21.39
CA THR A 414 -16.37 -8.83 20.52
C THR A 414 -17.49 -8.01 21.15
N GLY A 415 -18.13 -8.52 22.20
CA GLY A 415 -19.38 -7.96 22.74
C GLY A 415 -20.60 -8.19 21.84
N THR A 416 -20.47 -8.86 20.69
CA THR A 416 -21.55 -9.10 19.72
C THR A 416 -21.84 -10.60 19.54
N MET A 417 -23.05 -10.91 19.08
CA MET A 417 -23.48 -12.27 18.74
C MET A 417 -23.39 -12.45 17.22
N LEU A 418 -22.82 -13.56 16.77
CA LEU A 418 -22.94 -13.98 15.37
C LEU A 418 -24.28 -14.68 15.15
N SER A 419 -24.79 -14.68 13.92
CA SER A 419 -25.98 -15.48 13.60
C SER A 419 -25.63 -16.96 13.60
N THR A 420 -26.61 -17.81 13.94
CA THR A 420 -26.46 -19.27 13.88
C THR A 420 -26.04 -19.73 12.49
N HIS A 421 -26.62 -19.14 11.45
CA HIS A 421 -26.27 -19.40 10.06
C HIS A 421 -24.78 -19.17 9.74
N ILE A 422 -24.17 -18.09 10.23
CA ILE A 422 -22.73 -17.84 10.05
C ILE A 422 -21.89 -18.90 10.77
N ILE A 423 -22.29 -19.28 11.99
CA ILE A 423 -21.56 -20.30 12.76
C ILE A 423 -21.64 -21.65 12.04
N ASP A 424 -22.82 -22.03 11.57
CA ASP A 424 -23.02 -23.26 10.80
C ASP A 424 -22.17 -23.26 9.53
N THR A 425 -22.10 -22.13 8.83
CA THR A 425 -21.26 -21.96 7.64
C THR A 425 -19.76 -22.09 7.96
N VAL A 426 -19.30 -21.48 9.06
CA VAL A 426 -17.90 -21.55 9.50
C VAL A 426 -17.52 -22.97 9.90
N PHE A 427 -18.37 -23.67 10.66
CA PHE A 427 -18.13 -25.06 11.03
C PHE A 427 -18.15 -25.95 9.78
N ALA A 428 -19.12 -25.78 8.88
CA ALA A 428 -19.16 -26.54 7.63
C ALA A 428 -17.87 -26.38 6.81
N LEU A 429 -17.25 -25.20 6.82
CA LEU A 429 -16.01 -24.90 6.12
C LEU A 429 -14.76 -25.45 6.82
N PHE A 430 -14.64 -25.29 8.15
CA PHE A 430 -13.39 -25.55 8.86
C PHE A 430 -13.32 -26.91 9.57
N ASP A 431 -14.45 -27.54 9.90
CA ASP A 431 -14.50 -28.87 10.51
C ASP A 431 -14.07 -29.94 9.48
N VAL A 432 -12.81 -30.39 9.56
CA VAL A 432 -12.18 -31.31 8.60
C VAL A 432 -12.54 -32.76 8.87
N ASP A 433 -12.59 -33.15 10.14
CA ASP A 433 -12.89 -34.54 10.54
C ASP A 433 -14.41 -34.83 10.65
N GLY A 434 -15.25 -33.79 10.59
CA GLY A 434 -16.70 -33.90 10.64
C GLY A 434 -17.23 -34.20 12.03
N ASP A 435 -16.46 -33.91 13.08
CA ASP A 435 -16.84 -34.20 14.47
C ASP A 435 -17.85 -33.19 15.05
N GLY A 436 -18.18 -32.14 14.30
CA GLY A 436 -19.09 -31.06 14.70
C GLY A 436 -18.44 -30.02 15.60
N GLN A 437 -17.12 -30.06 15.75
CA GLN A 437 -16.31 -29.19 16.60
C GLN A 437 -15.23 -28.48 15.79
N LEU A 438 -14.52 -27.55 16.41
CA LEU A 438 -13.40 -26.83 15.80
C LEU A 438 -12.15 -26.90 16.66
N SER A 439 -11.06 -27.36 16.06
CA SER A 439 -9.72 -27.34 16.65
C SER A 439 -8.95 -26.05 16.32
N TYR A 440 -7.88 -25.81 17.08
CA TYR A 440 -6.98 -24.66 16.84
C TYR A 440 -6.38 -24.65 15.43
N LYS A 441 -5.99 -25.82 14.92
CA LYS A 441 -5.32 -25.96 13.61
C LYS A 441 -6.30 -25.72 12.45
N GLU A 442 -7.56 -26.13 12.62
CA GLU A 442 -8.59 -25.97 11.60
C GLU A 442 -9.00 -24.52 11.38
N PHE A 443 -9.16 -23.74 12.45
CA PHE A 443 -9.67 -22.37 12.34
C PHE A 443 -8.58 -21.30 12.51
N ILE A 444 -7.87 -21.29 13.64
CA ILE A 444 -6.97 -20.19 14.01
C ILE A 444 -5.76 -20.10 13.07
N ALA A 445 -5.17 -21.24 12.71
CA ALA A 445 -4.01 -21.25 11.83
C ALA A 445 -4.33 -20.60 10.47
N ILE A 446 -5.49 -20.93 9.90
CA ILE A 446 -5.92 -20.43 8.59
C ILE A 446 -6.33 -18.95 8.67
N MET A 447 -7.09 -18.56 9.69
CA MET A 447 -7.56 -17.19 9.82
C MET A 447 -6.48 -16.19 10.24
N LYS A 448 -5.39 -16.64 10.87
CA LYS A 448 -4.24 -15.78 11.18
C LYS A 448 -3.56 -15.24 9.94
N ASP A 449 -3.38 -16.06 8.91
CA ASP A 449 -2.76 -15.61 7.65
C ASP A 449 -3.65 -14.60 6.93
N ARG A 450 -4.95 -14.89 6.92
CA ARG A 450 -5.98 -14.04 6.33
C ARG A 450 -6.02 -12.64 6.94
N LEU A 451 -5.93 -12.51 8.28
CA LEU A 451 -6.02 -11.21 8.96
C LEU A 451 -4.98 -10.21 8.45
N HIS A 452 -3.87 -10.69 7.87
CA HIS A 452 -2.82 -9.85 7.31
C HIS A 452 -3.04 -9.47 5.85
N ARG A 453 -4.16 -9.88 5.22
CA ARG A 453 -4.57 -9.55 3.84
C ARG A 453 -3.45 -9.78 2.80
N GLY A 454 -2.63 -10.83 2.98
CA GLY A 454 -1.48 -11.12 2.11
C GLY A 454 -0.30 -10.15 2.21
N PHE A 455 -0.30 -9.21 3.17
CA PHE A 455 0.79 -8.24 3.37
C PHE A 455 1.93 -8.74 4.26
N LYS A 456 1.77 -9.89 4.93
CA LYS A 456 2.89 -10.58 5.57
C LYS A 456 3.67 -11.33 4.50
N SER A 457 4.78 -10.76 4.04
CA SER A 457 5.81 -11.58 3.41
C SER A 457 6.40 -12.46 4.51
N GLN A 458 5.93 -13.71 4.62
CA GLN A 458 6.95 -14.73 4.69
C GLN A 458 7.60 -14.68 3.32
N GLN A 459 8.69 -13.93 3.20
CA GLN A 459 9.73 -14.43 2.34
C GLN A 459 9.95 -15.83 2.90
N ARG A 460 9.42 -16.86 2.24
CA ARG A 460 10.06 -18.15 2.34
C ARG A 460 11.48 -17.79 1.91
N ASN A 461 12.36 -17.65 2.89
CA ASN A 461 13.76 -17.55 2.61
C ASN A 461 14.00 -18.90 1.92
N GLU A 462 13.98 -18.89 0.59
CA GLU A 462 14.32 -20.03 -0.23
C GLU A 462 15.64 -19.66 -0.90
N GLY A 463 16.54 -20.63 -0.96
CA GLY A 463 17.89 -20.44 -1.48
C GLY A 463 18.93 -20.16 -0.40
N TRP A 464 20.08 -19.65 -0.86
CA TRP A 464 21.34 -19.71 -0.12
C TRP A 464 21.36 -18.91 1.19
N GLU A 465 20.67 -17.76 1.23
CA GLU A 465 20.61 -16.92 2.43
C GLU A 465 19.73 -17.52 3.53
N ALA A 466 18.69 -18.28 3.15
CA ALA A 466 17.88 -19.06 4.08
C ALA A 466 18.66 -20.19 4.73
N PHE A 467 19.41 -20.92 3.88
CA PHE A 467 20.26 -22.01 4.29
C PHE A 467 21.32 -21.52 5.29
N LYS A 468 22.00 -20.41 4.99
CA LYS A 468 22.94 -19.78 5.92
C LYS A 468 22.29 -19.38 7.24
N PHE A 469 21.08 -18.82 7.20
CA PHE A 469 20.36 -18.43 8.42
C PHE A 469 20.00 -19.64 9.29
N CYS A 470 19.50 -20.73 8.69
CA CYS A 470 19.24 -22.01 9.38
C CYS A 470 20.51 -22.62 9.97
N VAL A 471 21.58 -22.74 9.18
CA VAL A 471 22.87 -23.29 9.66
C VAL A 471 23.41 -22.46 10.82
N LYS A 472 23.30 -21.13 10.74
CA LYS A 472 23.77 -20.22 11.80
C LYS A 472 22.90 -20.27 13.07
N GLN A 473 21.63 -20.63 12.97
CA GLN A 473 20.77 -20.88 14.11
C GLN A 473 21.06 -22.24 14.76
N GLU A 474 21.23 -23.29 13.96
CA GLU A 474 21.61 -24.62 14.46
C GLU A 474 22.98 -24.60 15.14
N MET A 475 23.96 -23.86 14.60
CA MET A 475 25.27 -23.68 15.25
C MET A 475 25.24 -22.82 16.52
N LYS A 476 24.11 -22.20 16.84
CA LYS A 476 23.90 -21.41 18.07
C LYS A 476 23.09 -22.15 19.14
N ALA A 477 22.48 -23.29 18.80
CA ALA A 477 21.91 -24.17 19.79
C ALA A 477 23.06 -24.94 20.49
N PRO A 478 23.08 -25.03 21.83
CA PRO A 478 24.15 -25.67 22.58
C PRO A 478 24.23 -27.19 22.38
#